data_AF-A0A256ZT14-F1
#
_entry.id   AF-A0A256ZT14-F1
#
_cell.length_a   1.000
_cell.length_b   1.000
_cell.length_c   1.000
_cell.angle_alpha   90.00
_cell.angle_beta   90.00
_cell.angle_gamma   90.00
#
_symmetry.space_group_name_H-M   'P 1'
#
loop_
_entity.id
_entity.type
_entity.pdbx_description
1 polymer ?
#
loop_
_entity_poly.entity_id
_entity_poly.type
_entity_poly.pdbx_seq_one_letter_code
_entity_poly.pdbx_strand_id
1 'polypeptide(L)'
;MRYQMKVEDTTIQEVVKLMKEKKIGCVVIKNKKPQGIVTTRDIVYKHLGEGKGNTVKDIMTTTLVTVSPNKNIEDAAALMVAKHIERLPVIHYGKLVGIISTTDILKAEPELYKNILEGLKMGKGAFLERGGDFGQCESCGNYSDDLEEVEGQWLCEECREAKT
;
A
#
# COMPACT_ATOMS: atom_id res chain seq x y z
N MET A 1 -11.14 -0.23 -6.36
CA MET A 1 -10.97 0.79 -7.43
C MET A 1 -9.53 0.74 -7.96
N ARG A 2 -9.31 0.71 -9.29
CA ARG A 2 -7.96 0.71 -9.90
C ARG A 2 -7.78 2.00 -10.72
N TYR A 3 -7.03 2.97 -10.21
CA TYR A 3 -6.68 4.18 -10.97
C TYR A 3 -5.17 4.37 -10.92
N GLN A 4 -4.59 4.53 -12.11
CA GLN A 4 -3.15 4.41 -12.34
C GLN A 4 -2.70 5.55 -13.25
N MET A 5 -1.58 6.17 -12.92
CA MET A 5 -0.98 7.25 -13.71
C MET A 5 0.50 6.96 -13.96
N LYS A 6 1.02 7.46 -15.09
CA LYS A 6 2.44 7.38 -15.43
C LYS A 6 3.26 8.28 -14.50
N VAL A 7 4.56 7.99 -14.42
CA VAL A 7 5.46 8.72 -13.49
C VAL A 7 5.98 10.00 -14.12
N GLU A 8 6.24 9.95 -15.43
CA GLU A 8 6.79 11.09 -16.18
C GLU A 8 5.72 12.20 -16.29
N ASP A 9 6.12 13.40 -15.87
CA ASP A 9 5.42 14.68 -15.97
C ASP A 9 4.02 14.79 -15.35
N THR A 10 3.55 13.77 -14.61
CA THR A 10 2.25 13.86 -13.93
C THR A 10 2.32 14.90 -12.81
N THR A 11 1.52 15.93 -12.95
CA THR A 11 1.41 17.04 -12.00
C THR A 11 0.49 16.66 -10.84
N ILE A 12 0.68 17.35 -9.72
CA ILE A 12 -0.21 17.20 -8.57
C ILE A 12 -1.64 17.64 -8.92
N GLN A 13 -1.80 18.64 -9.80
CA GLN A 13 -3.13 19.07 -10.25
C GLN A 13 -3.87 17.98 -11.02
N GLU A 14 -3.20 17.23 -11.89
CA GLU A 14 -3.82 16.11 -12.61
C GLU A 14 -4.26 15.00 -11.65
N VAL A 15 -3.45 14.70 -10.63
CA VAL A 15 -3.84 13.75 -9.58
C VAL A 15 -5.07 14.24 -8.82
N VAL A 16 -5.11 15.51 -8.40
CA VAL A 16 -6.27 16.09 -7.70
C VAL A 16 -7.52 16.05 -8.59
N LYS A 17 -7.37 16.36 -9.88
CA LYS A 17 -8.48 16.29 -10.85
C LYS A 17 -9.00 14.85 -10.96
N LEU A 18 -8.13 13.87 -11.12
CA LEU A 18 -8.50 12.45 -11.16
C LEU A 18 -9.18 12.01 -9.86
N MET A 19 -8.62 12.40 -8.70
CA MET A 19 -9.18 12.12 -7.38
C MET A 19 -10.61 12.65 -7.26
N LYS A 20 -10.84 13.90 -7.67
CA LYS A 20 -12.16 14.54 -7.67
C LYS A 20 -13.13 13.84 -8.61
N GLU A 21 -12.75 13.62 -9.87
CA GLU A 21 -13.61 13.02 -10.89
C GLU A 21 -14.02 11.59 -10.55
N LYS A 22 -13.09 10.81 -10.00
CA LYS A 22 -13.32 9.41 -9.66
C LYS A 22 -13.76 9.20 -8.22
N LYS A 23 -13.83 10.28 -7.42
CA LYS A 23 -14.16 10.26 -5.99
C LYS A 23 -13.27 9.28 -5.21
N ILE A 24 -11.96 9.38 -5.42
CA ILE A 24 -10.94 8.54 -4.79
C ILE A 24 -9.95 9.38 -3.99
N GLY A 25 -9.40 8.81 -2.90
CA GLY A 25 -8.40 9.46 -2.05
C GLY A 25 -6.96 9.02 -2.27
N CYS A 26 -6.72 8.10 -3.22
CA CYS A 26 -5.38 7.65 -3.58
C CYS A 26 -5.27 7.30 -5.06
N VAL A 27 -4.05 7.42 -5.59
CA VAL A 27 -3.68 7.00 -6.94
C VAL A 27 -2.35 6.26 -6.84
N VAL A 28 -2.29 5.07 -7.46
CA VAL A 28 -1.01 4.34 -7.59
C VAL A 28 -0.30 4.85 -8.84
N ILE A 29 0.93 5.30 -8.65
CA ILE A 29 1.80 5.79 -9.70
C ILE A 29 2.61 4.61 -10.23
N LYS A 30 2.54 4.37 -11.53
CA LYS A 30 3.24 3.24 -12.17
C LYS A 30 3.77 3.61 -13.55
N ASN A 31 4.87 2.98 -13.93
CA ASN A 31 5.23 2.84 -15.34
C ASN A 31 4.88 1.41 -15.77
N LYS A 32 5.88 0.53 -15.92
CA LYS A 32 5.67 -0.90 -16.13
C LYS A 32 5.17 -1.60 -14.86
N LYS A 33 5.67 -1.16 -13.70
CA LYS A 33 5.32 -1.66 -12.37
C LYS A 33 4.95 -0.52 -11.42
N PRO A 34 4.27 -0.80 -10.30
CA PRO A 34 4.01 0.20 -9.26
C PRO A 34 5.31 0.82 -8.76
N GLN A 35 5.39 2.14 -8.78
CA GLN A 35 6.59 2.91 -8.36
C GLN A 35 6.32 3.80 -7.15
N GLY A 36 5.05 4.07 -6.86
CA GLY A 36 4.68 4.80 -5.66
C GLY A 36 3.18 4.97 -5.54
N ILE A 37 2.77 5.57 -4.44
CA ILE A 37 1.38 5.94 -4.18
C ILE A 37 1.33 7.41 -3.78
N VAL A 38 0.31 8.11 -4.30
CA VAL A 38 -0.05 9.45 -3.86
C VAL A 38 -1.42 9.41 -3.23
N THR A 39 -1.52 9.91 -2.02
CA THR A 39 -2.78 10.04 -1.27
C THR A 39 -3.12 11.50 -1.05
N THR A 40 -4.38 11.79 -0.69
CA THR A 40 -4.78 13.14 -0.24
C THR A 40 -3.88 13.65 0.89
N ARG A 41 -3.41 12.74 1.77
CA ARG A 41 -2.50 13.06 2.86
C ARG A 41 -1.14 13.55 2.37
N ASP A 42 -0.60 12.93 1.33
CA ASP A 42 0.66 13.37 0.69
C ASP A 42 0.51 14.78 0.10
N ILE A 43 -0.62 15.05 -0.57
CA ILE A 43 -0.89 16.37 -1.16
C ILE A 43 -1.00 17.43 -0.06
N VAL A 44 -1.74 17.17 1.03
CA VAL A 44 -1.92 18.13 2.11
C VAL A 44 -0.61 18.39 2.87
N TYR A 45 0.10 17.35 3.31
CA TYR A 45 1.28 17.56 4.15
C TYR A 45 2.54 17.88 3.36
N LYS A 46 2.83 17.14 2.28
CA LYS A 46 4.08 17.30 1.52
C LYS A 46 3.99 18.46 0.53
N HIS A 47 2.94 18.52 -0.29
CA HIS A 47 2.85 19.60 -1.29
C HIS A 47 2.41 20.93 -0.68
N LEU A 48 1.24 20.96 -0.01
CA LEU A 48 0.71 22.21 0.54
C LEU A 48 1.40 22.61 1.85
N GLY A 49 1.73 21.66 2.71
CA GLY A 49 2.35 21.93 4.01
C GLY A 49 3.85 22.22 3.94
N GLU A 50 4.61 21.42 3.19
CA GLU A 50 6.07 21.54 3.08
C GLU A 50 6.52 22.29 1.80
N GLY A 51 5.61 22.60 0.87
CA GLY A 51 5.96 23.26 -0.39
C GLY A 51 6.73 22.36 -1.37
N LYS A 52 6.63 21.03 -1.25
CA LYS A 52 7.35 20.11 -2.14
C LYS A 52 6.76 20.09 -3.54
N GLY A 53 7.58 20.53 -4.50
CA GLY A 53 7.47 20.26 -5.93
C GLY A 53 6.11 20.51 -6.56
N ASN A 54 5.96 20.11 -7.82
CA ASN A 54 4.69 20.21 -8.54
C ASN A 54 4.29 18.87 -9.19
N THR A 55 5.12 17.85 -9.08
CA THR A 55 4.93 16.55 -9.72
C THR A 55 4.68 15.45 -8.68
N VAL A 56 4.09 14.35 -9.14
CA VAL A 56 3.88 13.17 -8.29
C VAL A 56 5.19 12.61 -7.74
N LYS A 57 6.29 12.71 -8.50
CA LYS A 57 7.60 12.21 -8.10
C LYS A 57 8.13 12.94 -6.85
N ASP A 58 7.75 14.20 -6.66
CA ASP A 58 8.21 15.03 -5.54
C ASP A 58 7.56 14.64 -4.22
N ILE A 59 6.35 14.05 -4.26
CA ILE A 59 5.53 13.80 -3.07
C ILE A 59 5.13 12.34 -2.87
N MET A 60 5.22 11.48 -3.88
CA MET A 60 4.78 10.10 -3.78
C MET A 60 5.57 9.32 -2.73
N THR A 61 4.89 8.42 -2.05
CA THR A 61 5.54 7.41 -1.22
C THR A 61 6.00 6.27 -2.13
N THR A 62 7.31 6.03 -2.20
CA THR A 62 7.93 5.06 -3.11
C THR A 62 8.04 3.67 -2.51
N THR A 63 8.23 3.57 -1.19
CA THR A 63 8.20 2.30 -0.47
C THR A 63 6.76 1.86 -0.29
N LEU A 64 6.32 0.91 -1.12
CA LEU A 64 4.96 0.41 -1.08
C LEU A 64 4.80 -0.63 0.01
N VAL A 65 3.68 -0.54 0.73
CA VAL A 65 3.18 -1.62 1.59
C VAL A 65 2.07 -2.30 0.83
N THR A 66 2.27 -3.57 0.47
CA THR A 66 1.34 -4.30 -0.39
C THR A 66 0.82 -5.56 0.28
N VAL A 67 -0.24 -6.15 -0.29
CA VAL A 67 -0.82 -7.41 0.17
C VAL A 67 -1.09 -8.34 -1.03
N SER A 68 -0.95 -9.64 -0.83
CA SER A 68 -1.34 -10.66 -1.80
C SER A 68 -2.88 -10.81 -1.87
N PRO A 69 -3.48 -11.11 -3.03
CA PRO A 69 -4.91 -11.39 -3.11
C PRO A 69 -5.35 -12.65 -2.34
N ASN A 70 -4.40 -13.51 -1.96
CA ASN A 70 -4.67 -14.74 -1.21
C ASN A 70 -4.67 -14.52 0.31
N LYS A 71 -4.27 -13.32 0.78
CA LYS A 71 -4.28 -12.98 2.20
C LYS A 71 -5.71 -12.75 2.69
N ASN A 72 -5.99 -13.14 3.93
CA ASN A 72 -7.28 -12.88 4.55
C ASN A 72 -7.48 -11.36 4.79
N ILE A 73 -8.72 -10.96 5.00
CA ILE A 73 -9.07 -9.54 5.15
C ILE A 73 -8.64 -8.98 6.52
N GLU A 74 -8.58 -9.85 7.54
CA GLU A 74 -8.16 -9.54 8.90
C GLU A 74 -6.69 -9.12 8.97
N ASP A 75 -5.82 -9.83 8.26
CA ASP A 75 -4.38 -9.57 8.15
C ASP A 75 -4.14 -8.28 7.37
N ALA A 76 -4.89 -8.06 6.28
CA ALA A 76 -4.83 -6.79 5.55
C ALA A 76 -5.22 -5.61 6.47
N ALA A 77 -6.24 -5.78 7.30
CA ALA A 77 -6.66 -4.76 8.26
C ALA A 77 -5.63 -4.57 9.39
N ALA A 78 -5.06 -5.65 9.91
CA ALA A 78 -3.97 -5.63 10.87
C ALA A 78 -2.76 -4.86 10.34
N LEU A 79 -2.39 -5.11 9.08
CA LEU A 79 -1.29 -4.46 8.40
C LEU A 79 -1.55 -2.95 8.23
N MET A 80 -2.75 -2.57 7.83
CA MET A 80 -3.18 -1.17 7.76
C MET A 80 -2.98 -0.45 9.10
N VAL A 81 -3.38 -1.09 10.20
CA VAL A 81 -3.20 -0.56 11.57
C VAL A 81 -1.73 -0.48 11.96
N ALA A 82 -0.97 -1.56 11.74
CA ALA A 82 0.44 -1.62 12.11
C ALA A 82 1.27 -0.55 11.41
N LYS A 83 0.97 -0.26 10.13
CA LYS A 83 1.66 0.72 9.31
C LYS A 83 1.02 2.11 9.30
N HIS A 84 -0.08 2.32 10.02
CA HIS A 84 -0.84 3.58 10.06
C HIS A 84 -1.25 4.07 8.66
N ILE A 85 -1.71 3.13 7.83
CA ILE A 85 -2.17 3.39 6.46
C ILE A 85 -3.59 2.89 6.26
N GLU A 86 -4.34 3.51 5.35
CA GLU A 86 -5.75 3.19 5.14
C GLU A 86 -6.01 2.39 3.87
N ARG A 87 -4.97 2.16 3.06
CA ARG A 87 -5.09 1.60 1.71
C ARG A 87 -3.88 0.73 1.41
N LEU A 88 -4.14 -0.44 0.85
CA LEU A 88 -3.12 -1.40 0.42
C LEU A 88 -3.30 -1.67 -1.08
N PRO A 89 -2.28 -1.42 -1.90
CA PRO A 89 -2.20 -2.01 -3.24
C PRO A 89 -2.17 -3.54 -3.12
N VAL A 90 -3.04 -4.20 -3.90
CA VAL A 90 -3.08 -5.66 -4.01
C VAL A 90 -2.20 -6.08 -5.19
N ILE A 91 -1.15 -6.85 -4.92
CA ILE A 91 -0.18 -7.28 -5.92
C ILE A 91 -0.28 -8.80 -6.09
N HIS A 92 -0.22 -9.26 -7.33
CA HIS A 92 -0.20 -10.69 -7.67
C HIS A 92 0.72 -10.92 -8.85
N TYR A 93 1.72 -11.80 -8.72
CA TYR A 93 2.75 -12.03 -9.72
C TYR A 93 3.38 -10.72 -10.21
N GLY A 94 3.78 -9.86 -9.26
CA GLY A 94 4.37 -8.54 -9.50
C GLY A 94 3.42 -7.50 -10.15
N LYS A 95 2.14 -7.84 -10.38
CA LYS A 95 1.18 -6.95 -11.04
C LYS A 95 0.18 -6.38 -10.04
N LEU A 96 -0.10 -5.08 -10.20
CA LEU A 96 -1.16 -4.41 -9.45
C LEU A 96 -2.54 -4.89 -9.92
N VAL A 97 -3.16 -5.73 -9.11
CA VAL A 97 -4.51 -6.27 -9.32
C VAL A 97 -5.55 -5.58 -8.45
N GLY A 98 -5.23 -4.54 -7.70
CA GLY A 98 -6.26 -3.86 -6.94
C GLY A 98 -5.74 -2.86 -5.96
N ILE A 99 -6.68 -2.22 -5.29
CA ILE A 99 -6.47 -1.47 -4.06
C ILE A 99 -7.62 -1.85 -3.16
N ILE A 100 -7.30 -2.25 -1.94
CA ILE A 100 -8.25 -2.42 -0.84
C ILE A 100 -8.08 -1.28 0.15
N SER A 101 -9.17 -0.72 0.63
CA SER A 101 -9.19 0.34 1.63
C SER A 101 -9.86 -0.11 2.93
N THR A 102 -9.60 0.59 4.03
CA THR A 102 -10.33 0.39 5.30
C THR A 102 -11.85 0.46 5.09
N THR A 103 -12.33 1.33 4.20
CA THR A 103 -13.76 1.42 3.87
C THR A 103 -14.27 0.17 3.16
N ASP A 104 -13.48 -0.46 2.30
CA ASP A 104 -13.85 -1.71 1.65
C ASP A 104 -13.92 -2.84 2.68
N ILE A 105 -12.94 -2.89 3.60
CA ILE A 105 -12.90 -3.85 4.71
C ILE A 105 -14.14 -3.71 5.60
N LEU A 106 -14.46 -2.48 6.03
CA LEU A 106 -15.63 -2.21 6.88
C LEU A 106 -16.97 -2.57 6.21
N LYS A 107 -17.04 -2.48 4.88
CA LYS A 107 -18.23 -2.87 4.13
C LYS A 107 -18.37 -4.39 4.01
N ALA A 108 -17.25 -5.10 3.85
CA ALA A 108 -17.23 -6.55 3.71
C ALA A 108 -17.44 -7.23 5.07
N GLU A 109 -16.75 -6.75 6.11
CA GLU A 109 -16.73 -7.36 7.44
C GLU A 109 -16.90 -6.26 8.53
N PRO A 110 -18.13 -5.79 8.80
CA PRO A 110 -18.35 -4.67 9.73
C PRO A 110 -17.88 -4.94 11.16
N GLU A 111 -17.98 -6.19 11.62
CA GLU A 111 -17.58 -6.61 12.97
C GLU A 111 -16.05 -6.57 13.16
N LEU A 112 -15.28 -6.59 12.08
CA LEU A 112 -13.81 -6.58 12.14
C LEU A 112 -13.27 -5.33 12.83
N TYR A 113 -13.96 -4.20 12.73
CA TYR A 113 -13.55 -2.97 13.41
C TYR A 113 -13.53 -3.12 14.93
N LYS A 114 -14.50 -3.84 15.48
CA LYS A 114 -14.59 -4.11 16.91
C LYS A 114 -13.41 -4.97 17.36
N ASN A 115 -13.12 -6.02 16.61
CA ASN A 115 -12.00 -6.93 16.86
C ASN A 115 -10.64 -6.18 16.78
N ILE A 116 -10.49 -5.29 15.80
CA ILE A 116 -9.29 -4.44 15.66
C ILE A 116 -9.14 -3.49 16.84
N LEU A 117 -10.21 -2.79 17.23
CA LEU A 117 -10.18 -1.86 18.37
C LEU A 117 -9.88 -2.59 19.69
N GLU A 118 -10.42 -3.79 19.88
CA GLU A 118 -10.15 -4.62 21.05
C GLU A 118 -8.69 -5.08 21.07
N GLY A 119 -8.15 -5.56 19.95
CA GLY A 119 -6.74 -5.93 19.85
C GLY A 119 -5.78 -4.74 20.05
N LEU A 120 -6.16 -3.54 19.61
CA LEU A 120 -5.39 -2.32 19.87
C LEU A 120 -5.33 -1.97 21.38
N LYS A 121 -6.43 -2.19 22.11
CA LYS A 121 -6.46 -2.00 23.58
C LYS A 121 -5.60 -3.00 24.32
N MET A 122 -5.41 -4.19 23.75
CA MET A 122 -4.55 -5.25 24.30
C MET A 122 -3.06 -5.08 23.94
N GLY A 123 -2.71 -4.04 23.18
CA GLY A 123 -1.34 -3.72 22.76
C GLY A 123 -1.00 -4.21 21.35
N LYS A 124 -0.21 -3.43 20.60
CA LYS A 124 0.13 -3.67 19.18
C LYS A 124 0.70 -5.07 18.88
N GLY A 125 1.26 -5.76 19.88
CA GLY A 125 1.89 -7.08 19.73
C GLY A 125 0.92 -8.20 19.35
N ALA A 126 -0.31 -8.18 19.85
CA ALA A 126 -1.26 -9.29 19.64
C ALA A 126 -1.73 -9.47 18.19
N PHE A 127 -1.59 -8.43 17.35
CA PHE A 127 -1.91 -8.47 15.92
C PHE A 127 -0.71 -8.88 15.05
N LEU A 128 0.51 -8.53 15.45
CA LEU A 128 1.73 -8.85 14.68
C LEU A 128 2.12 -10.34 14.82
N GLU A 129 1.80 -10.99 15.93
CA GLU A 129 2.14 -12.40 16.17
C GLU A 129 1.29 -13.40 15.36
N ARG A 130 0.15 -12.97 14.79
CA ARG A 130 -0.69 -13.84 13.94
C ARG A 130 -0.44 -13.67 12.44
N GLY A 131 0.23 -12.59 12.03
CA GLY A 131 0.52 -12.30 10.64
C GLY A 131 1.85 -12.92 10.22
N GLY A 132 1.80 -14.11 9.61
CA GLY A 132 2.97 -14.74 8.99
C GLY A 132 3.68 -13.80 7.99
N ASP A 133 5.01 -13.87 8.01
CA ASP A 133 6.01 -13.39 7.04
C ASP A 133 5.78 -12.01 6.41
N PHE A 134 5.28 -11.05 7.20
CA PHE A 134 5.28 -9.65 6.77
C PHE A 134 6.62 -8.98 7.07
N GLY A 135 7.30 -8.53 6.02
CA GLY A 135 8.61 -7.88 6.15
C GLY A 135 8.92 -6.96 4.98
N GLN A 136 10.14 -6.42 4.98
CA GLN A 136 10.66 -5.62 3.86
C GLN A 136 11.50 -6.52 2.95
N CYS A 137 11.21 -6.53 1.67
CA CYS A 137 12.04 -7.20 0.67
C CYS A 137 13.42 -6.55 0.61
N GLU A 138 14.47 -7.36 0.71
CA GLU A 138 15.87 -6.89 0.74
C GLU A 138 16.38 -6.44 -0.63
N SER A 139 15.67 -6.78 -1.71
CA SER A 139 16.04 -6.38 -3.08
C SER A 139 15.34 -5.07 -3.51
N CYS A 140 14.02 -4.98 -3.36
CA CYS A 140 13.27 -3.80 -3.84
C CYS A 140 12.93 -2.79 -2.73
N GLY A 141 13.09 -3.17 -1.46
CA GLY A 141 12.76 -2.34 -0.31
C GLY A 141 11.25 -2.16 -0.06
N ASN A 142 10.37 -2.78 -0.84
CA ASN A 142 8.93 -2.75 -0.57
C ASN A 142 8.56 -3.75 0.53
N TYR A 143 7.48 -3.45 1.23
CA TYR A 143 6.93 -4.37 2.22
C TYR A 143 5.97 -5.35 1.56
N SER A 144 6.13 -6.62 1.90
CA SER A 144 5.33 -7.73 1.39
C SER A 144 5.02 -8.71 2.50
N ASP A 145 3.84 -9.32 2.39
CA ASP A 145 3.33 -10.43 3.18
C ASP A 145 3.63 -11.81 2.54
N ASP A 146 4.44 -11.80 1.48
CA ASP A 146 4.86 -12.95 0.68
C ASP A 146 6.38 -12.86 0.44
N LEU A 147 7.13 -12.99 1.53
CA LEU A 147 8.59 -13.04 1.51
C LEU A 147 9.06 -14.49 1.66
N GLU A 148 10.00 -14.90 0.82
CA GLU A 148 10.70 -16.17 0.97
C GLU A 148 12.21 -15.92 0.89
N GLU A 149 12.98 -16.77 1.58
CA GLU A 149 14.44 -16.71 1.56
C GLU A 149 14.98 -17.35 0.26
N VAL A 150 15.70 -16.55 -0.54
CA VAL A 150 16.38 -16.97 -1.77
C VAL A 150 17.83 -16.52 -1.67
N GLU A 151 18.76 -17.49 -1.67
CA GLU A 151 20.21 -17.24 -1.55
C GLU A 151 20.59 -16.39 -0.32
N GLY A 152 19.92 -16.61 0.82
CA GLY A 152 20.16 -15.87 2.05
C GLY A 152 19.57 -14.46 2.07
N GLN A 153 18.70 -14.11 1.10
CA GLN A 153 17.98 -12.85 1.07
C GLN A 153 16.47 -13.07 1.16
N TRP A 154 15.77 -12.27 1.96
CA TRP A 154 14.30 -12.26 2.02
C TRP A 154 13.73 -11.45 0.87
N LEU A 155 13.19 -12.14 -0.13
CA LEU A 155 12.73 -11.53 -1.37
C LEU A 155 11.21 -11.68 -1.52
N CYS A 156 10.54 -10.65 -2.02
CA CYS A 156 9.13 -10.73 -2.41
C CYS A 156 8.95 -11.51 -3.71
N GLU A 157 7.72 -11.97 -3.98
CA GLU A 157 7.34 -12.75 -5.17
C GLU A 157 7.98 -12.22 -6.47
N GLU A 158 7.88 -10.90 -6.73
CA GLU A 158 8.48 -10.25 -7.91
C GLU A 158 10.01 -10.37 -7.95
N CYS A 159 10.70 -10.17 -6.83
CA CYS A 159 12.16 -10.20 -6.77
C CYS A 159 12.72 -11.62 -6.87
N ARG A 160 11.95 -12.63 -6.45
CA ARG A 160 12.30 -14.05 -6.63
C ARG A 160 12.23 -14.43 -8.10
N GLU A 161 11.13 -14.09 -8.76
CA GLU A 161 10.93 -14.35 -10.19
C GLU A 161 11.98 -13.67 -11.07
N ALA A 162 12.40 -12.45 -10.73
CA ALA A 162 13.40 -11.71 -11.50
C ALA A 162 14.83 -12.30 -11.41
N LYS A 163 15.09 -13.20 -10.46
CA LYS A 163 16.38 -13.90 -10.30
C LYS A 163 16.42 -15.26 -11.01
N THR A 164 15.31 -15.73 -11.59
CA THR A 164 15.21 -17.02 -12.30
C THR A 164 15.46 -16.84 -13.80
#